data_AF-A0A7Y2YJL6-F1
#
_entry.id   AF-A0A7Y2YJL6-F1
#
_cell.length_a   1.000
_cell.length_b   1.000
_cell.length_c   1.000
_cell.angle_alpha   90.00
_cell.angle_beta   90.00
_cell.angle_gamma   90.00
#
_symmetry.space_group_name_H-M   'P 1'
#
loop_
_entity.id
_entity.type
_entity.pdbx_description
1 polymer ?
#
loop_
_entity_poly.entity_id
_entity_poly.type
_entity_poly.pdbx_seq_one_letter_code
_entity_poly.pdbx_strand_id
1 'polypeptide(L)'
;MAAGRFYYFNGFNSAIPGDWSENPKIAGVAEYALGREFEFLPTSIDFRRAESLCREIVCSIRGDEPRVVFCGSSMGGWFARIAQLRLAREQPGQCADAVAFNPAFSLDRHGDLLVGPQENFVTGETYEWKAADSERLAHLEASVDYDDPLPYYVYV
;
A
#
# COMPACT_ATOMS: atom_id res chain seq x y z
N MET A 1 4.44 -10.73 -22.93
CA MET A 1 3.87 -11.09 -21.62
C MET A 1 4.27 -9.97 -20.66
N ALA A 2 3.38 -9.53 -19.76
CA ALA A 2 3.73 -8.46 -18.83
C ALA A 2 4.94 -8.86 -17.96
N ALA A 3 5.79 -7.90 -17.62
CA ALA A 3 6.95 -8.09 -16.74
C ALA A 3 6.54 -8.41 -15.29
N GLY A 4 5.27 -8.21 -14.95
CA GLY A 4 4.72 -8.42 -13.62
C GLY A 4 3.54 -7.49 -13.34
N ARG A 5 3.15 -7.40 -12.05
CA ARG A 5 2.16 -6.43 -11.55
C ARG A 5 2.82 -5.34 -10.73
N PHE A 6 2.31 -4.11 -10.85
CA PHE A 6 2.76 -2.95 -10.11
C PHE A 6 1.57 -2.28 -9.42
N TYR A 7 1.42 -2.53 -8.13
CA TYR A 7 0.38 -1.92 -7.31
C TYR A 7 0.84 -0.55 -6.80
N TYR A 8 -0.02 0.46 -6.88
CA TYR A 8 0.21 1.76 -6.24
C TYR A 8 -0.91 2.10 -5.26
N PHE A 9 -0.55 2.39 -4.01
CA PHE A 9 -1.48 2.69 -2.92
C PHE A 9 -1.44 4.16 -2.49
N ASN A 10 -2.62 4.75 -2.26
CA ASN A 10 -2.75 6.12 -1.74
C ASN A 10 -2.29 6.25 -0.29
N GLY A 11 -2.03 7.49 0.15
CA GLY A 11 -1.82 7.82 1.56
C GLY A 11 -3.12 7.93 2.35
N PHE A 12 -2.99 8.16 3.66
CA PHE A 12 -4.12 8.44 4.56
C PHE A 12 -4.93 9.65 4.06
N ASN A 13 -6.25 9.66 4.30
CA ASN A 13 -7.14 10.74 3.85
C ASN A 13 -7.08 11.05 2.36
N SER A 14 -6.76 10.06 1.53
CA SER A 14 -6.69 10.22 0.07
C SER A 14 -7.39 9.06 -0.61
N ALA A 15 -7.62 9.19 -1.91
CA ALA A 15 -7.96 8.09 -2.80
C ALA A 15 -7.12 8.19 -4.07
N ILE A 16 -7.19 7.17 -4.92
CA ILE A 16 -6.80 7.29 -6.32
C ILE A 16 -8.05 7.79 -7.08
N PRO A 17 -7.98 8.95 -7.77
CA PRO A 17 -9.08 9.42 -8.60
C PRO A 17 -9.30 8.50 -9.81
N GLY A 18 -10.52 8.48 -10.35
CA GLY A 18 -10.86 7.67 -11.53
C GLY A 18 -10.04 8.04 -12.76
N ASP A 19 -9.74 9.33 -12.92
CA ASP A 19 -8.70 9.83 -13.81
C ASP A 19 -7.54 10.36 -12.95
N TRP A 20 -6.41 9.66 -13.00
CA TRP A 20 -5.19 10.01 -12.28
C TRP A 20 -4.17 10.73 -13.15
N SER A 21 -4.45 10.96 -14.44
CA SER A 21 -3.50 11.56 -15.39
C SER A 21 -3.06 12.96 -14.98
N GLU A 22 -3.94 13.72 -14.31
CA GLU A 22 -3.64 15.04 -13.76
C GLU A 22 -2.95 15.01 -12.40
N ASN A 23 -2.81 13.84 -11.78
CA ASN A 23 -2.01 13.68 -10.56
C ASN A 23 -0.56 13.34 -10.96
N PRO A 24 0.38 14.30 -10.91
CA PRO A 24 1.73 14.11 -11.45
C PRO A 24 2.50 12.99 -10.76
N LYS A 25 2.18 12.71 -9.49
CA LYS A 25 2.81 11.62 -8.74
C LYS A 25 2.35 10.26 -9.25
N ILE A 26 1.03 10.06 -9.35
CA ILE A 26 0.49 8.78 -9.82
C ILE A 26 0.86 8.58 -11.29
N ALA A 27 0.75 9.63 -12.11
CA ALA A 27 1.11 9.60 -13.52
C ALA A 27 2.59 9.24 -13.74
N GLY A 28 3.52 9.83 -12.98
CA GLY A 28 4.94 9.47 -13.08
C GLY A 28 5.25 8.03 -12.68
N VAL A 29 4.57 7.50 -11.65
CA VAL A 29 4.70 6.09 -11.27
C VAL A 29 4.09 5.17 -12.34
N ALA A 30 2.95 5.55 -12.91
CA ALA A 30 2.31 4.81 -14.00
C ALA A 30 3.21 4.77 -15.23
N GLU A 31 3.78 5.90 -15.65
CA GLU A 31 4.72 5.99 -16.77
C GLU A 31 5.93 5.07 -16.54
N TYR A 32 6.51 5.08 -15.35
CA TYR A 32 7.61 4.20 -14.97
C TYR A 32 7.24 2.71 -15.09
N ALA A 33 6.07 2.33 -14.57
CA ALA A 33 5.60 0.95 -14.53
C ALA A 33 5.29 0.44 -15.94
N LEU A 34 4.53 1.22 -16.71
CA LEU A 34 4.15 0.91 -18.09
C LEU A 34 5.37 0.85 -19.02
N GLY A 35 6.34 1.77 -18.85
CA GLY A 35 7.60 1.77 -19.60
C GLY A 35 8.50 0.56 -19.31
N ARG A 36 8.21 -0.19 -18.24
CA ARG A 36 8.85 -1.47 -17.88
C ARG A 36 7.95 -2.68 -18.12
N GLU A 37 6.87 -2.50 -18.86
CA GLU A 37 5.91 -3.55 -19.21
C GLU A 37 5.21 -4.21 -18.01
N PHE A 38 5.10 -3.51 -16.87
CA PHE A 38 4.24 -3.94 -15.77
C PHE A 38 2.77 -3.64 -16.07
N GLU A 39 1.88 -4.51 -15.58
CA GLU A 39 0.48 -4.16 -15.38
C GLU A 39 0.38 -3.16 -14.21
N PHE A 40 0.03 -1.91 -14.51
CA PHE A 40 -0.11 -0.87 -13.48
C PHE A 40 -1.50 -0.91 -12.83
N LEU A 41 -1.53 -1.06 -11.50
CA LEU A 41 -2.71 -1.32 -10.69
C LEU A 41 -2.84 -0.26 -9.58
N PRO A 42 -3.31 0.96 -9.89
CA PRO A 42 -3.55 1.97 -8.88
C PRO A 42 -4.77 1.56 -8.03
N THR A 43 -4.58 1.43 -6.73
CA THR A 43 -5.54 0.82 -5.82
C THR A 43 -5.82 1.74 -4.63
N SER A 44 -7.07 2.19 -4.50
CA SER A 44 -7.52 2.96 -3.35
C SER A 44 -7.67 2.07 -2.12
N ILE A 45 -6.96 2.39 -1.04
CA ILE A 45 -7.02 1.71 0.26
C ILE A 45 -7.85 2.53 1.23
N ASP A 46 -8.97 1.96 1.67
CA ASP A 46 -9.64 2.36 2.90
C ASP A 46 -8.92 1.71 4.07
N PHE A 47 -8.16 2.52 4.82
CA PHE A 47 -7.33 2.01 5.91
C PHE A 47 -8.11 1.46 7.09
N ARG A 48 -9.41 1.78 7.24
CA ARG A 48 -10.30 1.11 8.21
C ARG A 48 -10.49 -0.38 7.88
N ARG A 49 -10.21 -0.75 6.64
CA ARG A 49 -10.29 -2.10 6.05
C ARG A 49 -8.94 -2.65 5.60
N ALA A 50 -7.83 -2.04 6.03
CA ALA A 50 -6.48 -2.37 5.55
C ALA A 50 -6.19 -3.87 5.60
N GLU A 51 -6.50 -4.55 6.72
CA GLU A 51 -6.23 -5.98 6.85
C GLU A 51 -6.99 -6.84 5.83
N SER A 52 -8.29 -6.59 5.67
CA SER A 52 -9.10 -7.33 4.69
C SER A 52 -8.62 -7.07 3.26
N LEU A 53 -8.31 -5.81 2.92
CA LEU A 53 -7.83 -5.43 1.60
C LEU A 53 -6.45 -6.03 1.31
N CYS A 54 -5.56 -6.07 2.30
CA CYS A 54 -4.25 -6.70 2.15
C CYS A 54 -4.40 -8.18 1.81
N ARG A 55 -5.29 -8.89 2.51
CA ARG A 55 -5.57 -10.29 2.23
C ARG A 55 -6.18 -10.47 0.83
N GLU A 56 -7.17 -9.66 0.47
CA GLU A 56 -7.80 -9.71 -0.87
C GLU A 56 -6.77 -9.52 -1.99
N ILE A 57 -5.87 -8.54 -1.85
CA ILE A 57 -4.80 -8.27 -2.82
C ILE A 57 -3.83 -9.45 -2.89
N VAL A 58 -3.31 -9.92 -1.75
CA VAL A 58 -2.37 -11.05 -1.71
C VAL A 58 -2.97 -12.33 -2.29
N CYS A 59 -4.24 -12.64 -1.99
CA CYS A 59 -4.93 -13.80 -2.56
C CYS A 59 -5.23 -13.65 -4.07
N SER A 60 -5.26 -12.43 -4.60
CA SER A 60 -5.49 -12.18 -6.04
C SER A 60 -4.25 -12.40 -6.92
N ILE A 61 -3.08 -12.44 -6.29
CA ILE A 61 -1.79 -12.64 -6.94
C ILE A 61 -1.56 -14.14 -7.13
N ARG A 62 -1.22 -14.54 -8.35
CA ARG A 62 -0.91 -15.94 -8.66
C ARG A 62 0.59 -16.18 -8.45
N GLY A 63 0.95 -17.35 -7.91
CA GLY A 63 2.34 -17.69 -7.59
C GLY A 63 3.25 -17.93 -8.81
N ASP A 64 2.74 -17.78 -10.02
CA ASP A 64 3.48 -17.82 -11.28
C ASP A 64 3.70 -16.42 -11.89
N GLU A 65 3.32 -15.36 -11.18
CA GLU A 65 3.59 -13.99 -11.62
C GLU A 65 5.11 -13.71 -11.64
N PRO A 66 5.68 -13.19 -12.75
CA PRO A 66 7.12 -13.01 -12.84
C PRO A 66 7.72 -12.11 -11.75
N ARG A 67 6.99 -11.04 -11.38
CA ARG A 67 7.39 -10.06 -10.38
C ARG A 67 6.18 -9.28 -9.89
N VAL A 68 6.12 -8.98 -8.60
CA VAL A 68 5.11 -8.09 -8.01
C VAL A 68 5.81 -6.93 -7.33
N VAL A 69 5.41 -5.71 -7.66
CA VAL A 69 5.90 -4.50 -6.99
C VAL A 69 4.74 -3.86 -6.24
N PHE A 70 4.91 -3.69 -4.94
CA PHE A 70 4.01 -2.90 -4.11
C PHE A 70 4.62 -1.51 -3.89
N CYS A 71 3.88 -0.47 -4.23
CA CYS A 71 4.34 0.90 -4.15
C CYS A 71 3.33 1.78 -3.43
N GLY A 72 3.79 2.77 -2.69
CA GLY A 72 2.88 3.77 -2.13
C GLY A 72 3.59 4.87 -1.38
N SER A 73 2.81 5.78 -0.81
CA SER A 73 3.35 6.88 -0.03
C SER A 73 2.62 7.12 1.28
N SER A 74 3.30 7.65 2.29
CA SER A 74 2.71 7.80 3.63
C SER A 74 2.16 6.44 4.09
N MET A 75 0.91 6.35 4.55
CA MET A 75 0.28 5.08 4.89
C MET A 75 0.18 4.09 3.71
N GLY A 76 0.20 4.54 2.45
CA GLY A 76 0.29 3.65 1.30
C GLY A 76 1.65 2.96 1.18
N GLY A 77 2.74 3.63 1.59
CA GLY A 77 4.09 3.05 1.60
C GLY A 77 4.24 2.04 2.75
N TRP A 78 3.68 2.37 3.92
CA TRP A 78 3.53 1.43 5.03
C TRP A 78 2.78 0.16 4.61
N PHE A 79 1.64 0.34 3.92
CA PHE A 79 0.82 -0.76 3.44
C PHE A 79 1.51 -1.60 2.38
N ALA A 80 2.26 -0.96 1.46
CA ALA A 80 3.04 -1.64 0.44
C ALA A 80 4.04 -2.63 1.05
N ARG A 81 4.74 -2.23 2.11
CA ARG A 81 5.68 -3.09 2.83
C ARG A 81 4.97 -4.27 3.50
N ILE A 82 3.84 -4.04 4.16
CA ILE A 82 3.05 -5.12 4.79
C ILE A 82 2.52 -6.11 3.74
N ALA A 83 2.01 -5.63 2.61
CA ALA A 83 1.52 -6.47 1.53
C ALA A 83 2.64 -7.36 0.94
N GLN A 84 3.84 -6.82 0.75
CA GLN A 84 5.02 -7.58 0.33
C GLN A 84 5.33 -8.72 1.30
N LEU A 85 5.42 -8.41 2.60
CA LEU A 85 5.78 -9.39 3.63
C LEU A 85 4.72 -10.49 3.76
N ARG A 86 3.44 -10.13 3.67
CA ARG A 86 2.34 -11.11 3.66
C ARG A 86 2.39 -12.00 2.41
N LEU A 87 2.63 -11.42 1.23
CA LEU A 87 2.77 -12.20 -0.01
C LEU A 87 3.93 -13.20 0.10
N ALA A 88 5.09 -12.78 0.58
CA ALA A 88 6.25 -13.66 0.72
C ALA A 88 6.00 -14.81 1.70
N ARG A 89 5.25 -14.55 2.78
CA ARG A 89 4.85 -15.58 3.75
C ARG A 89 3.84 -16.57 3.16
N GLU A 90 2.85 -16.08 2.43
CA GLU A 90 1.76 -16.90 1.87
C GLU A 90 2.18 -17.63 0.59
N GLN A 91 3.12 -17.06 -0.18
CA GLN A 91 3.63 -17.59 -1.43
C GLN A 91 5.17 -17.56 -1.44
N PRO A 92 5.83 -18.46 -0.68
CA PRO A 92 7.29 -18.50 -0.62
C PRO A 92 7.92 -18.66 -2.01
N GLY A 93 8.86 -17.78 -2.34
CA GLY A 93 9.54 -17.76 -3.64
C GLY A 93 8.93 -16.79 -4.67
N GLN A 94 7.75 -16.22 -4.41
CA GLN A 94 7.21 -15.14 -5.24
C GLN A 94 8.17 -13.94 -5.22
N CYS A 95 8.61 -13.50 -6.40
CA CYS A 95 9.46 -12.32 -6.51
C CYS A 95 8.62 -11.06 -6.20
N ALA A 96 8.88 -10.43 -5.06
CA ALA A 96 8.12 -9.28 -4.59
C ALA A 96 9.03 -8.15 -4.06
N ASP A 97 8.80 -6.92 -4.50
CA ASP A 97 9.47 -5.71 -4.00
C ASP A 97 8.47 -4.77 -3.32
N ALA A 98 8.95 -3.98 -2.36
CA ALA A 98 8.24 -2.83 -1.82
C ALA A 98 9.00 -1.53 -2.11
N VAL A 99 8.27 -0.51 -2.56
CA VAL A 99 8.77 0.85 -2.79
C VAL A 99 7.92 1.84 -1.99
N ALA A 100 8.53 2.57 -1.07
CA ALA A 100 7.82 3.50 -0.20
C ALA A 100 8.36 4.93 -0.32
N PHE A 101 7.46 5.88 -0.53
CA PHE A 101 7.75 7.31 -0.49
C PHE A 101 7.25 7.93 0.81
N ASN A 102 8.18 8.36 1.67
CA ASN A 102 7.91 8.89 3.01
C ASN A 102 6.86 8.04 3.75
N PRO A 103 7.13 6.74 3.98
CA PRO A 103 6.16 5.84 4.60
C PRO A 103 5.80 6.28 6.01
N ALA A 104 4.55 6.03 6.40
CA ALA A 104 4.21 5.99 7.81
C ALA A 104 4.94 4.82 8.49
N PHE A 105 5.23 4.93 9.78
CA PHE A 105 5.92 3.90 10.54
C PHE A 105 5.46 3.95 12.00
N SER A 106 5.58 2.82 12.70
CA SER A 106 5.27 2.73 14.13
C SER A 106 3.87 3.24 14.46
N LEU A 107 2.86 2.74 13.73
CA LEU A 107 1.47 3.13 13.96
C LEU A 107 0.96 2.66 15.34
N ASP A 108 1.63 1.68 15.95
CA ASP A 108 1.46 1.31 17.35
C ASP A 108 1.78 2.46 18.33
N ARG A 109 2.69 3.36 17.96
CA ARG A 109 3.15 4.47 18.82
C ARG A 109 2.45 5.79 18.56
N HIS A 110 1.98 6.01 17.34
CA HIS A 110 1.52 7.32 16.88
C HIS A 110 0.15 7.28 16.20
N GLY A 111 -0.46 6.10 16.03
CA GLY A 111 -1.75 5.97 15.37
C GLY A 111 -2.90 6.63 16.14
N ASP A 112 -2.76 6.84 17.44
CA ASP A 112 -3.73 7.56 18.29
C ASP A 112 -3.86 9.04 17.89
N LEU A 113 -2.81 9.64 17.31
CA LEU A 113 -2.83 11.01 16.79
C LEU A 113 -3.77 11.19 15.59
N LEU A 114 -4.22 10.10 14.98
CA LEU A 114 -5.19 10.10 13.88
C LEU A 114 -6.64 10.10 14.36
N VAL A 115 -6.90 9.90 15.67
CA VAL A 115 -8.26 9.79 16.20
C VAL A 115 -9.00 11.12 16.12
N GLY A 116 -10.22 11.07 15.58
CA GLY A 116 -11.09 12.24 15.43
C GLY A 116 -11.65 12.37 14.02
N PRO A 117 -12.21 13.56 13.70
CA PRO A 117 -12.81 13.82 12.41
C PRO A 117 -11.75 13.86 11.31
N GLN A 118 -12.05 13.19 10.20
CA GLN A 118 -11.20 13.10 9.02
C GLN A 118 -12.00 13.47 7.77
N GLU A 119 -11.27 13.86 6.72
CA GLU A 119 -11.81 14.15 5.40
C GLU A 119 -10.91 13.49 4.35
N ASN A 120 -11.49 12.81 3.37
CA ASN A 120 -10.77 12.36 2.21
C ASN A 120 -10.59 13.52 1.23
N PHE A 121 -9.36 13.99 1.04
CA PHE A 121 -9.06 15.17 0.22
C PHE A 121 -9.29 14.99 -1.28
N VAL A 122 -9.54 13.77 -1.75
CA VAL A 122 -9.84 13.47 -3.16
C VAL A 122 -11.35 13.39 -3.38
N THR A 123 -12.10 12.77 -2.45
CA THR A 123 -13.55 12.56 -2.61
C THR A 123 -14.40 13.60 -1.87
N GLY A 124 -13.84 14.32 -0.91
CA GLY A 124 -14.55 15.21 0.02
C GLY A 124 -15.39 14.47 1.07
N GLU A 125 -15.31 13.14 1.13
CA GLU A 125 -16.05 12.34 2.12
C GLU A 125 -15.49 12.61 3.52
N THR A 126 -16.35 12.98 4.46
CA THR A 126 -16.00 13.12 5.88
C THR A 126 -16.33 11.85 6.64
N TYR A 127 -15.48 11.50 7.60
CA TYR A 127 -15.66 10.32 8.43
C TYR A 127 -14.97 10.49 9.78
N GLU A 128 -15.35 9.66 10.76
CA GLU A 128 -14.70 9.63 12.07
C GLU A 128 -13.69 8.49 12.11
N TRP A 129 -12.43 8.80 12.43
CA TRP A 129 -11.40 7.80 12.71
C TRP A 129 -11.37 7.47 14.19
N LYS A 130 -11.61 6.20 14.53
CA LYS A 130 -11.77 5.76 15.91
C LYS A 130 -10.49 5.15 16.44
N ALA A 131 -10.33 5.12 17.75
CA ALA A 131 -9.21 4.43 18.41
C ALA A 131 -9.08 2.96 17.96
N ALA A 132 -10.21 2.28 17.74
CA ALA A 132 -10.23 0.91 17.22
C ALA A 132 -9.67 0.78 15.79
N ASP A 133 -9.73 1.83 14.97
CA ASP A 133 -9.13 1.83 13.64
C ASP A 133 -7.60 1.89 13.74
N SER A 134 -7.06 2.75 14.62
CA SER A 134 -5.62 2.80 14.91
C SER A 134 -5.10 1.49 15.51
N GLU A 135 -5.85 0.89 16.43
CA GLU A 135 -5.49 -0.40 17.02
C GLU A 135 -5.39 -1.50 15.96
N ARG A 136 -6.32 -1.54 15.00
CA ARG A 136 -6.26 -2.49 13.88
C ARG A 136 -5.04 -2.29 13.00
N LEU A 137 -4.62 -1.05 12.74
CA LEU A 137 -3.39 -0.79 11.98
C LEU A 137 -2.16 -1.28 12.75
N ALA A 138 -2.10 -1.03 14.05
CA ALA A 138 -1.00 -1.52 14.90
C ALA A 138 -0.94 -3.05 14.90
N HIS A 139 -2.08 -3.75 15.03
CA HIS A 139 -2.14 -5.21 14.92
C HIS A 139 -1.69 -5.72 13.56
N LEU A 140 -2.06 -5.00 12.48
CA LEU A 140 -1.63 -5.36 11.13
C LEU A 140 -0.10 -5.21 10.96
N GLU A 141 0.49 -4.12 11.44
CA GLU A 141 1.94 -3.90 11.42
C GLU A 141 2.67 -4.98 12.23
N ALA A 142 2.18 -5.30 13.44
CA ALA A 142 2.74 -6.35 14.30
C ALA A 142 2.57 -7.78 13.74
N SER A 143 1.72 -7.98 12.72
CA SER A 143 1.46 -9.30 12.12
C SER A 143 2.52 -9.76 11.12
N VAL A 144 3.52 -8.91 10.84
CA VAL A 144 4.61 -9.18 9.90
C VAL A 144 5.96 -8.84 10.56
N ASP A 145 7.03 -9.51 10.12
CA ASP A 145 8.39 -9.10 10.49
C ASP A 145 8.82 -7.96 9.59
N TYR A 146 8.71 -6.73 10.10
CA TYR A 146 8.97 -5.53 9.30
C TYR A 146 10.45 -5.41 8.89
N ASP A 147 11.36 -6.04 9.63
CA ASP A 147 12.81 -6.00 9.44
C ASP A 147 13.32 -7.10 8.49
N ASP A 148 12.45 -7.95 7.95
CA ASP A 148 12.81 -9.02 7.02
C ASP A 148 13.61 -8.46 5.81
N PRO A 149 14.74 -9.06 5.41
CA PRO A 149 15.64 -8.51 4.40
C PRO A 149 15.11 -8.55 2.95
N LEU A 150 13.82 -8.81 2.72
CA LEU A 150 13.23 -8.69 1.38
C LEU A 150 13.44 -7.30 0.75
N PRO A 151 13.53 -7.20 -0.58
CA PRO A 151 13.81 -5.94 -1.28
C PRO A 151 12.83 -4.81 -0.91
N TYR A 152 13.30 -3.84 -0.14
CA TYR A 152 12.53 -2.70 0.33
C TYR A 152 13.28 -1.40 0.08
N TYR A 153 12.69 -0.52 -0.73
CA TYR A 153 13.29 0.73 -1.15
C TYR A 153 12.50 1.90 -0.55
N VAL A 154 13.18 2.74 0.23
CA VAL A 154 12.57 3.88 0.93
C VAL A 154 13.15 5.19 0.40
N TYR A 155 12.27 6.12 0.03
CA TYR A 155 12.60 7.47 -0.40
C TYR A 155 11.96 8.46 0.58
N VAL A 156 12.79 9.23 1.30
CA VAL A 156 12.35 10.18 2.34
C VAL A 156 12.53 11.62 1.86
#